data_AF-A0A848CJW1-F1
#
_entry.id   AF-A0A848CJW1-F1
#
_cell.length_a   1.000
_cell.length_b   1.000
_cell.length_c   1.000
_cell.angle_alpha   90.00
_cell.angle_beta   90.00
_cell.angle_gamma   90.00
#
_symmetry.space_group_name_H-M   'P 1'
#
loop_
_entity.id
_entity.type
_entity.pdbx_description
1 polymer ?
#
loop_
_entity_poly.entity_id
_entity_poly.type
_entity_poly.pdbx_seq_one_letter_code
_entity_poly.pdbx_strand_id
1 'polypeptide(L)'
;MARKKVTPAPRPQSPGMMARILPPLGFILAFSLLAAFCHTISHGATLSPAQRYEAAKDDMDALRQDNKRGMQRAPWEEVAASFHAIHQNATTWANRPAALFKAAECYEELSRRSFAISDARKAAGTFEEVARQHESSRLADDALLRAARIRADRLKDTRGALKLLDTLCRDYPRGDMYAEARRLRQELAPGKDAPQPSVQPARQISDTPPADDARQALQRYENSKKTMELLRADKRRSCWREPWENLQGDFMQVYQSRPNATVSAAALFRAGVSARSLADCSHLAADYRTARTLLLRVPEEFPGSALADDALLQAAQISAEELKDRTEAVRLLARLEKEYPRGDMRPQATAMRQQMAPAAADSRLADASAGKGKAVRVNNVVAGQPGLSVQRVFIDAGHGGRDPGTIHNDVIERNITLDIALRLGRLLEDNGLEVIYSRRKDVAVSLRDRTGKANQAGADLFVSIHVNAHEDRGINGFETYYLDISRDPRAVRVASQENARNDRNLGEVQKILSDGMLTARQYESRRLATDIQKQSLARLKRRGYTVRDNGTRAAPFIVLLGARMPCVLVEVGYCSNPHEARNLLDARYRMILAEGLAEGILSYSDRVRQNRTAQNSLTPPASGAM
;
A
#
# COMPACT_ATOMS: atom_id res chain seq x y z
N MET A 1 -0.28 -97.41 10.73
CA MET A 1 0.57 -96.26 10.36
C MET A 1 0.19 -95.76 8.97
N ALA A 2 -0.05 -94.44 8.89
CA ALA A 2 -0.13 -93.54 7.74
C ALA A 2 -0.38 -94.09 6.32
N ARG A 3 -1.51 -93.67 5.71
CA ARG A 3 -1.60 -93.23 4.30
C ARG A 3 -2.91 -92.46 4.09
N LYS A 4 -2.83 -91.13 3.98
CA LYS A 4 -3.94 -90.24 3.58
C LYS A 4 -4.10 -90.29 2.05
N LYS A 5 -5.32 -90.52 1.56
CA LYS A 5 -5.73 -90.32 0.16
C LYS A 5 -6.99 -89.43 0.11
N VAL A 6 -6.81 -88.27 -0.53
CA VAL A 6 -7.62 -87.61 -1.59
C VAL A 6 -9.15 -87.64 -1.50
N THR A 7 -9.79 -86.45 -1.58
CA THR A 7 -10.81 -86.08 -2.60
C THR A 7 -11.22 -84.59 -2.51
N PRO A 8 -11.68 -83.95 -3.61
CA PRO A 8 -11.79 -82.50 -3.76
C PRO A 8 -13.17 -81.92 -3.40
N ALA A 9 -13.21 -80.62 -3.09
CA ALA A 9 -14.41 -79.87 -2.69
C ALA A 9 -15.30 -79.46 -3.89
N PRO A 10 -16.64 -79.46 -3.75
CA PRO A 10 -17.57 -78.95 -4.76
C PRO A 10 -17.89 -77.44 -4.58
N ARG A 11 -18.22 -76.80 -5.72
CA ARG A 11 -18.60 -75.37 -5.88
C ARG A 11 -19.92 -75.01 -5.17
N PRO A 12 -20.08 -73.77 -4.68
CA PRO A 12 -21.38 -73.28 -4.22
C PRO A 12 -22.22 -72.67 -5.35
N GLN A 13 -23.50 -73.02 -5.39
CA GLN A 13 -24.54 -72.41 -6.21
C GLN A 13 -25.11 -71.16 -5.51
N SER A 14 -25.40 -70.12 -6.28
CA SER A 14 -26.17 -68.94 -5.87
C SER A 14 -27.69 -69.17 -6.00
N PRO A 15 -28.50 -68.58 -5.11
CA PRO A 15 -29.77 -68.03 -5.56
C PRO A 15 -30.16 -66.67 -4.95
N GLY A 16 -30.80 -65.84 -5.77
CA GLY A 16 -32.09 -65.23 -5.39
C GLY A 16 -32.09 -63.86 -4.71
N MET A 17 -32.30 -62.82 -5.52
CA MET A 17 -32.73 -61.47 -5.14
C MET A 17 -34.21 -61.47 -4.68
N MET A 18 -34.55 -60.72 -3.62
CA MET A 18 -35.78 -59.88 -3.43
C MET A 18 -36.16 -59.75 -1.94
N ALA A 19 -35.84 -58.61 -1.32
CA ALA A 19 -36.51 -58.14 -0.11
C ALA A 19 -36.61 -56.60 -0.10
N ARG A 20 -37.83 -56.12 0.10
CA ARG A 20 -38.27 -54.72 0.14
C ARG A 20 -37.59 -53.95 1.29
N ILE A 21 -37.05 -52.77 1.00
CA ILE A 21 -36.57 -51.83 2.02
C ILE A 21 -37.72 -50.87 2.35
N LEU A 22 -38.41 -51.10 3.47
CA LEU A 22 -39.07 -50.01 4.20
C LEU A 22 -38.00 -49.37 5.11
N PRO A 23 -37.83 -48.04 5.13
CA PRO A 23 -36.93 -47.42 6.09
C PRO A 23 -37.52 -47.54 7.51
N PRO A 24 -36.68 -47.77 8.54
CA PRO A 24 -37.14 -47.97 9.92
C PRO A 24 -37.75 -46.68 10.49
N LEU A 25 -38.77 -46.82 11.34
CA LEU A 25 -39.55 -45.74 12.00
C LEU A 25 -38.70 -44.61 12.62
N GLY A 26 -37.42 -44.86 12.93
CA GLY A 26 -36.49 -43.84 13.42
C GLY A 26 -36.21 -42.71 12.42
N PHE A 27 -36.32 -42.95 11.11
CA PHE A 27 -36.09 -41.91 10.10
C PHE A 27 -37.25 -40.91 10.02
N ILE A 28 -38.48 -41.35 10.29
CA ILE A 28 -39.68 -40.49 10.29
C ILE A 28 -39.71 -39.61 11.55
N LEU A 29 -39.26 -40.13 12.71
CA LEU A 29 -39.19 -39.35 13.94
C LEU A 29 -38.10 -38.26 13.88
N ALA A 30 -36.95 -38.57 13.27
CA ALA A 30 -35.86 -37.61 13.07
C ALA A 30 -36.24 -36.50 12.07
N PHE A 31 -37.01 -36.82 11.02
CA PHE A 31 -37.51 -35.81 10.08
C PHE A 31 -38.61 -34.92 10.68
N SER A 32 -39.41 -35.45 11.61
CA SER A 32 -40.47 -34.69 12.31
C SER A 32 -39.89 -33.69 13.33
N LEU A 33 -38.79 -34.05 14.00
CA LEU A 33 -38.05 -33.11 14.87
C LEU A 33 -37.28 -32.06 14.07
N LEU A 34 -36.78 -32.40 12.87
CA LEU A 34 -36.18 -31.43 11.95
C LEU A 34 -37.23 -30.46 11.34
N ALA A 35 -38.44 -30.95 11.05
CA ALA A 35 -39.55 -30.12 10.58
C ALA A 35 -40.11 -29.20 11.68
N ALA A 36 -40.13 -29.64 12.94
CA ALA A 36 -40.51 -28.80 14.08
C ALA A 36 -39.45 -27.72 14.39
N PHE A 37 -38.17 -27.99 14.11
CA PHE A 37 -37.09 -26.98 14.20
C PHE A 37 -37.05 -26.03 12.99
N CYS A 38 -37.57 -26.47 11.84
CA CYS A 38 -37.75 -25.64 10.64
C CYS A 38 -39.09 -24.91 10.57
N HIS A 39 -39.95 -25.00 11.59
CA HIS A 39 -41.17 -24.18 11.73
C HIS A 39 -41.09 -23.09 12.81
N THR A 40 -39.93 -22.92 13.45
CA THR A 40 -39.66 -21.78 14.35
C THR A 40 -38.70 -20.75 13.76
N ILE A 41 -38.24 -20.92 12.51
CA ILE A 41 -37.41 -19.95 11.79
C ILE A 41 -38.15 -19.47 10.55
N SER A 42 -39.30 -18.83 10.73
CA SER A 42 -39.80 -17.83 9.79
C SER A 42 -40.98 -17.15 10.45
N HIS A 43 -40.71 -16.15 11.29
CA HIS A 43 -41.54 -14.98 11.63
C HIS A 43 -40.65 -14.09 12.54
N GLY A 44 -39.43 -13.80 12.09
CA GLY A 44 -38.63 -12.75 12.71
C GLY A 44 -39.28 -11.42 12.35
N ALA A 45 -40.10 -10.87 13.25
CA ALA A 45 -40.71 -9.56 13.06
C ALA A 45 -39.60 -8.55 12.74
N THR A 46 -39.61 -7.97 11.54
CA THR A 46 -38.67 -6.92 11.17
C THR A 46 -38.89 -5.73 12.09
N LEU A 47 -37.88 -5.38 12.89
CA LEU A 47 -37.96 -4.26 13.83
C LEU A 47 -38.41 -2.97 13.11
N SER A 48 -39.38 -2.28 13.72
CA SER A 48 -39.81 -0.97 13.23
C SER A 48 -38.64 0.03 13.21
N PRO A 49 -38.69 1.10 12.39
CA PRO A 49 -37.67 2.15 12.41
C PRO A 49 -37.43 2.74 13.80
N ALA A 50 -38.50 2.89 14.61
CA ALA A 50 -38.40 3.39 15.98
C ALA A 50 -37.61 2.41 16.89
N GLN A 51 -37.89 1.10 16.81
CA GLN A 51 -37.15 0.11 17.60
C GLN A 51 -35.68 0.01 17.19
N ARG A 52 -35.37 0.09 15.89
CA ARG A 52 -33.98 0.13 15.41
C ARG A 52 -33.24 1.38 15.87
N TYR A 53 -33.93 2.52 15.89
CA TYR A 53 -33.36 3.78 16.37
C TYR A 53 -33.05 3.74 17.86
N GLU A 54 -33.95 3.20 18.68
CA GLU A 54 -33.69 3.02 20.11
C GLU A 54 -32.55 2.02 20.36
N ALA A 55 -32.51 0.89 19.65
CA ALA A 55 -31.38 -0.04 19.74
C ALA A 55 -30.03 0.62 19.38
N ALA A 56 -29.99 1.43 18.33
CA ALA A 56 -28.78 2.17 17.95
C ALA A 56 -28.37 3.23 18.98
N LYS A 57 -29.34 3.83 19.70
CA LYS A 57 -29.06 4.73 20.82
C LYS A 57 -28.45 3.98 21.99
N ASP A 58 -28.99 2.82 22.34
CA ASP A 58 -28.46 1.98 23.41
C ASP A 58 -27.01 1.55 23.10
N ASP A 59 -26.72 1.16 21.85
CA ASP A 59 -25.37 0.85 21.40
C ASP A 59 -24.43 2.07 21.49
N MET A 60 -24.90 3.25 21.09
CA MET A 60 -24.16 4.50 21.21
C MET A 60 -23.80 4.82 22.67
N ASP A 61 -24.78 4.69 23.58
CA ASP A 61 -24.59 5.01 24.99
C ASP A 61 -23.71 3.96 25.70
N ALA A 62 -23.84 2.67 25.35
CA ALA A 62 -22.92 1.63 25.79
C ALA A 62 -21.48 1.93 25.35
N LEU A 63 -21.31 2.41 24.11
CA LEU A 63 -19.99 2.73 23.58
C LEU A 63 -19.36 3.97 24.23
N ARG A 64 -20.18 4.94 24.66
CA ARG A 64 -19.70 6.09 25.47
C ARG A 64 -19.08 5.64 26.78
N GLN A 65 -19.67 4.65 27.43
CA GLN A 65 -19.28 4.14 28.74
C GLN A 65 -18.14 3.11 28.68
N ASP A 66 -17.97 2.43 27.55
CA ASP A 66 -16.91 1.43 27.36
C ASP A 66 -15.56 2.10 27.02
N ASN A 67 -14.64 2.13 27.98
CA ASN A 67 -13.31 2.73 27.82
C ASN A 67 -12.40 1.98 26.83
N LYS A 68 -12.70 0.73 26.47
CA LYS A 68 -11.89 -0.08 25.55
C LYS A 68 -12.46 -0.06 24.14
N ARG A 69 -13.78 -0.29 23.99
CA ARG A 69 -14.46 -0.23 22.68
C ARG A 69 -14.66 1.20 22.22
N GLY A 70 -14.98 2.11 23.14
CA GLY A 70 -15.19 3.52 22.83
C GLY A 70 -13.92 4.26 22.39
N MET A 71 -12.72 3.69 22.59
CA MET A 71 -11.45 4.21 22.06
C MET A 71 -11.14 3.70 20.63
N GLN A 72 -11.92 2.76 20.13
CA GLN A 72 -11.74 2.17 18.81
C GLN A 72 -12.69 2.84 17.81
N ARG A 73 -12.20 3.06 16.58
CA ARG A 73 -12.97 3.74 15.52
C ARG A 73 -14.16 2.92 15.01
N ALA A 74 -13.92 1.64 14.69
CA ALA A 74 -14.90 0.79 14.01
C ALA A 74 -16.26 0.72 14.73
N PRO A 75 -16.34 0.56 16.07
CA PRO A 75 -17.63 0.57 16.77
C PRO A 75 -18.45 1.87 16.59
N TRP A 76 -17.80 3.04 16.56
CA TRP A 76 -18.51 4.30 16.34
C TRP A 76 -19.03 4.42 14.91
N GLU A 77 -18.27 3.92 13.93
CA GLU A 77 -18.68 3.91 12.53
C GLU A 77 -19.84 2.95 12.29
N GLU A 78 -19.87 1.80 12.95
CA GLU A 78 -20.97 0.84 12.92
C GLU A 78 -22.27 1.46 13.48
N VAL A 79 -22.22 2.10 14.64
CA VAL A 79 -23.39 2.76 15.23
C VAL A 79 -23.87 3.93 14.36
N ALA A 80 -22.94 4.75 13.84
CA ALA A 80 -23.28 5.82 12.91
C ALA A 80 -23.94 5.28 11.62
N ALA A 81 -23.46 4.15 11.09
CA ALA A 81 -24.02 3.49 9.92
C ALA A 81 -25.44 2.98 10.18
N SER A 82 -25.73 2.45 11.38
CA SER A 82 -27.08 2.05 11.78
C SER A 82 -28.06 3.24 11.74
N PHE A 83 -27.67 4.39 12.29
CA PHE A 83 -28.47 5.61 12.21
C PHE A 83 -28.67 6.11 10.78
N HIS A 84 -27.61 6.08 9.97
CA HIS A 84 -27.69 6.44 8.54
C HIS A 84 -28.64 5.53 7.77
N ALA A 85 -28.58 4.21 8.00
CA ALA A 85 -29.46 3.25 7.36
C ALA A 85 -30.93 3.48 7.75
N ILE A 86 -31.21 3.90 8.99
CA ILE A 86 -32.56 4.29 9.41
C ILE A 86 -33.02 5.54 8.66
N HIS A 87 -32.18 6.59 8.60
CA HIS A 87 -32.51 7.82 7.87
C HIS A 87 -32.78 7.56 6.38
N GLN A 88 -31.98 6.71 5.72
CA GLN A 88 -32.13 6.39 4.31
C GLN A 88 -33.37 5.54 4.02
N ASN A 89 -33.61 4.49 4.82
CA ASN A 89 -34.63 3.49 4.51
C ASN A 89 -36.02 3.82 5.06
N ALA A 90 -36.12 4.55 6.18
CA ALA A 90 -37.39 4.84 6.82
C ALA A 90 -38.02 6.13 6.30
N THR A 91 -38.25 6.24 4.99
CA THR A 91 -38.54 7.53 4.31
C THR A 91 -39.75 8.30 4.80
N THR A 92 -40.76 7.59 5.33
CA THR A 92 -42.01 8.15 5.88
C THR A 92 -41.97 8.37 7.40
N TRP A 93 -40.89 7.98 8.07
CA TRP A 93 -40.79 8.10 9.53
C TRP A 93 -40.49 9.56 9.93
N ALA A 94 -41.34 10.16 10.76
CA ALA A 94 -41.22 11.57 11.13
C ALA A 94 -39.87 11.92 11.81
N ASN A 95 -39.25 10.96 12.50
CA ASN A 95 -38.02 11.18 13.26
C ASN A 95 -36.72 10.89 12.47
N ARG A 96 -36.81 10.82 11.13
CA ARG A 96 -35.63 10.72 10.25
C ARG A 96 -34.56 11.79 10.48
N PRO A 97 -34.89 13.09 10.73
CA PRO A 97 -33.87 14.09 11.01
C PRO A 97 -33.04 13.72 12.25
N ALA A 98 -33.67 13.16 13.29
CA ALA A 98 -32.98 12.75 14.50
C ALA A 98 -32.04 11.57 14.27
N ALA A 99 -32.39 10.61 13.39
CA ALA A 99 -31.48 9.54 13.00
C ALA A 99 -30.20 10.11 12.34
N LEU A 100 -30.35 10.99 11.35
CA LEU A 100 -29.18 11.60 10.71
C LEU A 100 -28.36 12.47 11.68
N PHE A 101 -29.03 13.20 12.57
CA PHE A 101 -28.38 13.97 13.62
C PHE A 101 -27.58 13.07 14.58
N LYS A 102 -28.14 11.93 15.01
CA LYS A 102 -27.42 10.95 15.84
C LYS A 102 -26.20 10.36 15.14
N ALA A 103 -26.28 10.12 13.82
CA ALA A 103 -25.10 9.72 13.05
C ALA A 103 -24.00 10.80 13.09
N ALA A 104 -24.37 12.09 12.99
CA ALA A 104 -23.43 13.19 13.14
C ALA A 104 -22.83 13.25 14.56
N GLU A 105 -23.62 12.99 15.60
CA GLU A 105 -23.12 12.90 16.98
C GLU A 105 -22.12 11.75 17.18
N CYS A 106 -22.34 10.58 16.57
CA CYS A 106 -21.38 9.49 16.60
C CYS A 106 -20.05 9.91 15.98
N TYR A 107 -20.07 10.62 14.84
CA TYR A 107 -18.85 11.15 14.23
C TYR A 107 -18.20 12.26 15.04
N GLU A 108 -18.98 13.10 15.72
CA GLU A 108 -18.43 14.12 16.61
C GLU A 108 -17.75 13.48 17.82
N GLU A 109 -18.37 12.51 18.48
CA GLU A 109 -17.77 11.74 19.58
C GLU A 109 -16.51 10.99 19.14
N LEU A 110 -16.56 10.35 17.97
CA LEU A 110 -15.39 9.75 17.35
C LEU A 110 -14.29 10.79 17.16
N SER A 111 -14.60 11.97 16.62
CA SER A 111 -13.62 13.05 16.41
C SER A 111 -12.98 13.52 17.72
N ARG A 112 -13.75 13.60 18.81
CA ARG A 112 -13.25 14.01 20.13
C ARG A 112 -12.23 13.01 20.66
N ARG A 113 -12.48 11.72 20.45
CA ARG A 113 -11.66 10.61 20.96
C ARG A 113 -10.47 10.26 20.06
N SER A 114 -10.65 10.34 18.75
CA SER A 114 -9.61 10.09 17.75
C SER A 114 -8.65 11.28 17.59
N PHE A 115 -9.07 12.47 18.03
CA PHE A 115 -8.40 13.76 17.81
C PHE A 115 -8.24 14.15 16.34
N ALA A 116 -8.96 13.47 15.46
CA ALA A 116 -8.70 13.57 14.05
C ALA A 116 -9.55 14.72 13.43
N ILE A 117 -8.97 15.43 12.42
CA ILE A 117 -9.60 16.53 11.66
C ILE A 117 -10.71 16.14 10.64
N SER A 118 -10.58 15.18 9.72
CA SER A 118 -11.72 14.68 8.94
C SER A 118 -12.83 13.93 9.70
N ASP A 119 -12.63 13.34 10.87
CA ASP A 119 -13.76 12.90 11.71
C ASP A 119 -14.55 14.13 12.13
N ALA A 120 -13.86 15.22 12.43
CA ALA A 120 -14.48 16.53 12.63
C ALA A 120 -15.08 17.10 11.32
N ARG A 121 -14.46 16.91 10.13
CA ARG A 121 -15.08 17.33 8.85
C ARG A 121 -16.31 16.51 8.50
N LYS A 122 -16.30 15.21 8.78
CA LYS A 122 -17.41 14.29 8.57
C LYS A 122 -18.53 14.61 9.55
N ALA A 123 -18.23 14.86 10.82
CA ALA A 123 -19.20 15.34 11.79
C ALA A 123 -19.84 16.67 11.34
N ALA A 124 -19.03 17.69 11.02
CA ALA A 124 -19.52 18.99 10.55
C ALA A 124 -20.33 18.85 9.25
N GLY A 125 -19.87 18.07 8.29
CA GLY A 125 -20.55 17.80 7.02
C GLY A 125 -21.88 17.07 7.20
N THR A 126 -21.94 16.06 8.08
CA THR A 126 -23.19 15.36 8.37
C THR A 126 -24.18 16.27 9.12
N PHE A 127 -23.71 17.15 10.00
CA PHE A 127 -24.57 18.19 10.60
C PHE A 127 -25.08 19.20 9.54
N GLU A 128 -24.21 19.67 8.64
CA GLU A 128 -24.63 20.50 7.50
C GLU A 128 -25.65 19.77 6.60
N GLU A 129 -25.52 18.45 6.47
CA GLU A 129 -26.48 17.63 5.75
C GLU A 129 -27.83 17.52 6.46
N VAL A 130 -27.86 17.43 7.80
CA VAL A 130 -29.12 17.52 8.56
C VAL A 130 -29.84 18.83 8.23
N ALA A 131 -29.11 19.96 8.31
CA ALA A 131 -29.69 21.27 8.05
C ALA A 131 -30.18 21.42 6.60
N ARG A 132 -29.41 20.91 5.63
CA ARG A 132 -29.75 21.00 4.20
C ARG A 132 -30.90 20.08 3.79
N GLN A 133 -30.95 18.85 4.31
CA GLN A 133 -31.98 17.89 3.92
C GLN A 133 -33.28 18.05 4.70
N HIS A 134 -33.20 18.61 5.91
CA HIS A 134 -34.33 18.75 6.83
C HIS A 134 -34.44 20.18 7.34
N GLU A 135 -34.42 21.15 6.42
CA GLU A 135 -34.42 22.59 6.73
C GLU A 135 -35.58 23.04 7.62
N SER A 136 -36.73 22.36 7.55
CA SER A 136 -37.92 22.64 8.37
C SER A 136 -37.90 21.95 9.75
N SER A 137 -36.89 21.13 10.03
CA SER A 137 -36.74 20.45 11.31
C SER A 137 -36.22 21.39 12.38
N ARG A 138 -36.68 21.22 13.61
CA ARG A 138 -36.10 21.87 14.79
C ARG A 138 -34.65 21.47 15.06
N LEU A 139 -34.12 20.43 14.41
CA LEU A 139 -32.71 20.04 14.54
C LEU A 139 -31.80 20.73 13.52
N ALA A 140 -32.34 21.51 12.59
CA ALA A 140 -31.55 22.13 11.53
C ALA A 140 -30.65 23.25 12.07
N ASP A 141 -31.16 24.09 12.96
CA ASP A 141 -30.39 25.12 13.65
C ASP A 141 -29.41 24.55 14.68
N ASP A 142 -29.79 23.51 15.45
CA ASP A 142 -28.85 22.71 16.27
C ASP A 142 -27.67 22.21 15.43
N ALA A 143 -27.96 21.64 14.27
CA ALA A 143 -26.94 21.06 13.40
C ALA A 143 -26.03 22.14 12.82
N LEU A 144 -26.58 23.27 12.35
CA LEU A 144 -25.77 24.41 11.89
C LEU A 144 -24.85 24.95 12.99
N LEU A 145 -25.34 25.06 14.22
CA LEU A 145 -24.53 25.55 15.35
C LEU A 145 -23.41 24.58 15.70
N ARG A 146 -23.69 23.27 15.77
CA ARG A 146 -22.66 22.25 16.03
C ARG A 146 -21.64 22.17 14.91
N ALA A 147 -22.06 22.23 13.65
CA ALA A 147 -21.15 22.29 12.52
C ALA A 147 -20.25 23.55 12.57
N ALA A 148 -20.81 24.72 12.93
CA ALA A 148 -20.05 25.95 13.09
C ALA A 148 -18.98 25.84 14.19
N ARG A 149 -19.34 25.27 15.35
CA ARG A 149 -18.39 25.01 16.45
C ARG A 149 -17.26 24.08 16.04
N ILE A 150 -17.59 22.96 15.40
CA ILE A 150 -16.59 22.02 14.90
C ILE A 150 -15.68 22.71 13.88
N ARG A 151 -16.24 23.52 12.97
CA ARG A 151 -15.45 24.30 12.00
C ARG A 151 -14.48 25.28 12.68
N ALA A 152 -14.97 26.06 13.64
CA ALA A 152 -14.14 27.03 14.35
C ALA A 152 -13.05 26.34 15.20
N ASP A 153 -13.46 25.41 16.06
CA ASP A 153 -12.60 24.89 17.12
C ASP A 153 -11.69 23.78 16.63
N ARG A 154 -12.24 22.83 15.87
CA ARG A 154 -11.54 21.60 15.46
C ARG A 154 -10.88 21.76 14.09
N LEU A 155 -11.56 22.41 13.15
CA LEU A 155 -11.06 22.57 11.78
C LEU A 155 -10.27 23.86 11.54
N LYS A 156 -10.30 24.79 12.51
CA LYS A 156 -9.70 26.14 12.39
C LYS A 156 -10.19 26.90 11.15
N ASP A 157 -11.41 26.61 10.72
CA ASP A 157 -12.11 27.24 9.60
C ASP A 157 -13.06 28.31 10.13
N THR A 158 -12.49 29.43 10.61
CA THR A 158 -13.26 30.56 11.16
C THR A 158 -14.21 31.14 10.11
N ARG A 159 -13.79 31.19 8.84
CA ARG A 159 -14.62 31.73 7.75
C ARG A 159 -15.84 30.85 7.48
N GLY A 160 -15.66 29.54 7.41
CA GLY A 160 -16.76 28.59 7.26
C GLY A 160 -17.69 28.57 8.47
N ALA A 161 -17.13 28.65 9.68
CA ALA A 161 -17.92 28.79 10.91
C ALA A 161 -18.80 30.05 10.87
N LEU A 162 -18.23 31.21 10.55
CA LEU A 162 -18.97 32.46 10.42
C LEU A 162 -20.09 32.36 9.37
N LYS A 163 -19.83 31.71 8.23
CA LYS A 163 -20.85 31.49 7.19
C LYS A 163 -22.03 30.64 7.68
N LEU A 164 -21.75 29.57 8.43
CA LEU A 164 -22.81 28.74 9.02
C LEU A 164 -23.61 29.52 10.07
N LEU A 165 -22.94 30.32 10.90
CA LEU A 165 -23.60 31.17 11.90
C LEU A 165 -24.44 32.28 11.27
N ASP A 166 -23.97 32.90 10.18
CA ASP A 166 -24.76 33.85 9.38
C ASP A 166 -26.00 33.18 8.79
N THR A 167 -25.85 31.96 8.27
CA THR A 167 -26.96 31.16 7.73
C THR A 167 -27.98 30.85 8.82
N LEU A 168 -27.53 30.38 9.99
CA LEU A 168 -28.39 30.10 11.13
C LEU A 168 -29.15 31.36 11.57
N CYS A 169 -28.47 32.50 11.72
CA CYS A 169 -29.10 33.74 12.13
C CYS A 169 -30.12 34.27 11.12
N ARG A 170 -29.87 34.08 9.82
CA ARG A 170 -30.77 34.53 8.76
C ARG A 170 -31.99 33.63 8.60
N ASP A 171 -31.77 32.32 8.59
CA ASP A 171 -32.78 31.34 8.19
C ASP A 171 -33.60 30.84 9.40
N TYR A 172 -33.04 30.94 10.62
CA TYR A 172 -33.67 30.51 11.87
C TYR A 172 -33.71 31.63 12.93
N PRO A 173 -34.28 32.82 12.63
CA PRO A 173 -34.29 33.97 13.56
C PRO A 173 -35.15 33.77 14.82
N ARG A 174 -35.97 32.72 14.85
CA ARG A 174 -36.80 32.32 15.99
C ARG A 174 -36.40 30.96 16.56
N GLY A 175 -35.30 30.37 16.07
CA GLY A 175 -34.74 29.11 16.58
C GLY A 175 -34.19 29.27 17.99
N ASP A 176 -34.15 28.19 18.76
CA ASP A 176 -33.62 28.20 20.13
C ASP A 176 -32.09 28.40 20.15
N MET A 177 -31.41 27.99 19.08
CA MET A 177 -29.96 28.18 18.90
C MET A 177 -29.57 29.58 18.43
N TYR A 178 -30.53 30.45 18.06
CA TYR A 178 -30.25 31.78 17.51
C TYR A 178 -29.39 32.67 18.41
N ALA A 179 -29.73 32.73 19.70
CA ALA A 179 -29.02 33.59 20.66
C ALA A 179 -27.55 33.14 20.84
N GLU A 180 -27.33 31.82 20.87
CA GLU A 180 -26.00 31.24 21.01
C GLU A 180 -25.17 31.41 19.74
N ALA A 181 -25.78 31.23 18.57
CA ALA A 181 -25.14 31.47 17.28
C ALA A 181 -24.65 32.93 17.14
N ARG A 182 -25.46 33.90 17.58
CA ARG A 182 -25.06 35.31 17.58
C ARG A 182 -23.86 35.59 18.48
N ARG A 183 -23.80 34.98 19.67
CA ARG A 183 -22.66 35.13 20.60
C ARG A 183 -21.38 34.56 20.00
N LEU A 184 -21.43 33.30 19.55
CA LEU A 184 -20.27 32.65 18.94
C LEU A 184 -19.77 33.41 17.69
N ARG A 185 -20.69 33.96 16.91
CA ARG A 185 -20.35 34.81 15.75
C ARG A 185 -19.61 36.09 16.16
N GLN A 186 -20.01 36.73 17.26
CA GLN A 186 -19.34 37.91 17.80
C GLN A 186 -17.93 37.56 18.31
N GLU A 187 -17.78 36.44 18.99
CA GLU A 187 -16.49 35.94 19.49
C GLU A 187 -15.51 35.64 18.35
N LEU A 188 -16.00 35.08 17.24
CA LEU A 188 -15.19 34.72 16.07
C LEU A 188 -14.92 35.88 15.10
N ALA A 189 -15.59 37.03 15.27
CA ALA A 189 -15.39 38.18 14.40
C ALA A 189 -14.05 38.88 14.70
N PRO A 190 -13.25 39.24 13.69
CA PRO A 190 -11.96 39.91 13.90
C PRO A 190 -12.17 41.27 14.61
N GLY A 191 -11.33 41.55 15.62
CA GLY A 191 -11.34 42.80 16.38
C GLY A 191 -11.10 44.04 15.50
N LYS A 192 -11.63 45.19 15.94
CA LYS A 192 -11.71 46.46 15.18
C LYS A 192 -10.37 47.04 14.68
N ASP A 193 -9.21 46.50 15.07
CA ASP A 193 -7.88 47.05 14.76
C ASP A 193 -7.03 46.19 13.78
N ALA A 194 -7.62 45.20 13.10
CA ALA A 194 -6.93 44.48 12.03
C ALA A 194 -7.14 45.17 10.66
N PRO A 195 -6.10 45.41 9.85
CA PRO A 195 -6.25 46.09 8.56
C PRO A 195 -7.13 45.26 7.61
N GLN A 196 -8.25 45.84 7.17
CA GLN A 196 -9.15 45.24 6.19
C GLN A 196 -8.57 45.37 4.77
N PRO A 197 -8.57 44.29 3.96
CA PRO A 197 -8.36 44.42 2.52
C PRO A 197 -9.59 45.10 1.89
N SER A 198 -9.36 46.26 1.28
CA SER A 198 -10.37 47.06 0.59
C SER A 198 -10.97 46.33 -0.62
N VAL A 199 -12.30 46.32 -0.72
CA VAL A 199 -13.06 45.88 -1.90
C VAL A 199 -13.02 46.98 -2.95
N GLN A 200 -12.52 46.69 -4.16
CA GLN A 200 -12.71 47.53 -5.34
C GLN A 200 -13.91 47.04 -6.17
N PRO A 201 -14.69 47.93 -6.80
CA PRO A 201 -15.89 47.58 -7.55
C PRO A 201 -15.57 46.99 -8.93
N ALA A 202 -16.52 46.22 -9.46
CA ALA A 202 -16.42 45.43 -10.68
C ALA A 202 -15.94 46.23 -11.91
N ARG A 203 -14.92 45.70 -12.61
CA ARG A 203 -14.49 46.12 -13.94
C ARG A 203 -14.42 44.92 -14.89
N GLN A 204 -14.80 45.15 -16.14
CA GLN A 204 -14.86 44.17 -17.23
C GLN A 204 -13.50 43.55 -17.59
N ILE A 205 -13.59 42.26 -17.93
CA ILE A 205 -12.70 41.32 -18.64
C ILE A 205 -11.25 41.77 -18.95
N SER A 206 -10.28 40.98 -18.47
CA SER A 206 -9.05 40.68 -19.21
C SER A 206 -8.67 39.20 -19.04
N ASP A 207 -8.30 38.52 -20.12
CA ASP A 207 -7.91 37.08 -20.20
C ASP A 207 -6.57 36.75 -19.53
N THR A 208 -6.20 37.45 -18.47
CA THR A 208 -5.07 37.06 -17.65
C THR A 208 -5.36 37.47 -16.21
N PRO A 209 -5.52 36.51 -15.28
CA PRO A 209 -5.82 36.85 -13.89
C PRO A 209 -4.61 37.50 -13.22
N PRO A 210 -4.81 38.32 -12.16
CA PRO A 210 -3.74 39.01 -11.47
C PRO A 210 -2.65 38.03 -10.98
N ALA A 211 -1.39 38.46 -11.05
CA ALA A 211 -0.24 37.65 -10.63
C ALA A 211 -0.32 37.16 -9.16
N ASP A 212 -1.02 37.91 -8.31
CA ASP A 212 -1.20 37.59 -6.88
C ASP A 212 -2.12 36.38 -6.65
N ASP A 213 -3.14 36.17 -7.48
CA ASP A 213 -4.03 35.00 -7.37
C ASP A 213 -3.36 33.71 -7.87
N ALA A 214 -2.50 33.83 -8.89
CA ALA A 214 -1.70 32.70 -9.37
C ALA A 214 -0.65 32.28 -8.34
N ARG A 215 0.03 33.27 -7.71
CA ARG A 215 0.99 33.04 -6.64
C ARG A 215 0.33 32.41 -5.41
N GLN A 216 -0.86 32.86 -5.02
CA GLN A 216 -1.61 32.27 -3.91
C GLN A 216 -2.07 30.83 -4.20
N ALA A 217 -2.57 30.54 -5.40
CA ALA A 217 -2.96 29.19 -5.79
C ALA A 217 -1.76 28.23 -5.80
N LEU A 218 -0.61 28.68 -6.33
CA LEU A 218 0.64 27.93 -6.29
C LEU A 218 1.13 27.71 -4.85
N GLN A 219 1.04 28.73 -3.99
CA GLN A 219 1.42 28.60 -2.59
C GLN A 219 0.53 27.59 -1.84
N ARG A 220 -0.79 27.62 -2.06
CA ARG A 220 -1.71 26.63 -1.49
C ARG A 220 -1.39 25.23 -1.98
N TYR A 221 -1.13 25.08 -3.28
CA TYR A 221 -0.70 23.80 -3.86
C TYR A 221 0.58 23.26 -3.22
N GLU A 222 1.63 24.07 -3.09
CA GLU A 222 2.88 23.65 -2.46
C GLU A 222 2.71 23.35 -0.96
N ASN A 223 1.86 24.12 -0.26
CA ASN A 223 1.52 23.82 1.13
C ASN A 223 0.78 22.48 1.27
N SER A 224 -0.23 22.22 0.44
CA SER A 224 -0.96 20.95 0.43
C SER A 224 -0.06 19.78 0.04
N LYS A 225 0.86 19.98 -0.91
CA LYS A 225 1.88 19.00 -1.28
C LYS A 225 2.82 18.70 -0.12
N LYS A 226 3.29 19.71 0.61
CA LYS A 226 4.10 19.51 1.82
C LYS A 226 3.31 18.77 2.90
N THR A 227 2.04 19.10 3.10
CA THR A 227 1.16 18.38 4.03
C THR A 227 0.96 16.93 3.59
N MET A 228 0.83 16.65 2.30
CA MET A 228 0.76 15.29 1.75
C MET A 228 2.05 14.50 1.99
N GLU A 229 3.22 15.11 1.80
CA GLU A 229 4.51 14.48 2.08
C GLU A 229 4.69 14.21 3.58
N LEU A 230 4.34 15.17 4.43
CA LEU A 230 4.35 15.00 5.89
C LEU A 230 3.37 13.92 6.34
N LEU A 231 2.18 13.87 5.73
CA LEU A 231 1.19 12.84 6.03
C LEU A 231 1.70 11.46 5.62
N ARG A 232 2.29 11.31 4.43
CA ARG A 232 2.92 10.06 3.98
C ARG A 232 4.00 9.58 4.95
N ALA A 233 4.79 10.50 5.47
CA ALA A 233 5.83 10.20 6.45
C ALA A 233 5.27 9.84 7.84
N ASP A 234 4.06 10.30 8.18
CA ASP A 234 3.39 10.01 9.44
C ASP A 234 2.73 8.62 9.41
N LYS A 235 3.43 7.63 9.98
CA LYS A 235 3.03 6.21 10.01
C LYS A 235 1.69 5.92 10.70
N ARG A 236 1.18 6.86 11.51
CA ARG A 236 -0.11 6.70 12.19
C ARG A 236 -1.21 7.39 11.41
N ARG A 237 -1.00 8.66 11.05
CA ARG A 237 -2.02 9.47 10.36
C ARG A 237 -2.22 9.05 8.90
N SER A 238 -1.21 8.50 8.23
CA SER A 238 -1.34 7.97 6.86
C SER A 238 -2.20 6.71 6.75
N CYS A 239 -2.44 5.99 7.84
CA CYS A 239 -3.37 4.85 7.85
C CYS A 239 -4.82 5.28 8.09
N TRP A 240 -5.04 6.56 8.40
CA TRP A 240 -6.37 7.09 8.62
C TRP A 240 -6.89 7.61 7.29
N ARG A 241 -8.12 7.22 6.93
CA ARG A 241 -8.87 7.73 5.77
C ARG A 241 -8.82 9.26 5.65
N GLU A 242 -8.76 9.87 6.82
CA GLU A 242 -9.15 11.21 7.12
C GLU A 242 -8.19 12.31 6.67
N PRO A 243 -6.89 12.24 6.98
CA PRO A 243 -5.97 13.25 6.50
C PRO A 243 -5.84 13.22 4.97
N TRP A 244 -6.15 12.08 4.33
CA TRP A 244 -6.24 11.94 2.88
C TRP A 244 -7.48 12.59 2.29
N GLU A 245 -8.64 12.42 2.94
CA GLU A 245 -9.86 13.14 2.59
C GLU A 245 -9.63 14.65 2.66
N ASN A 246 -8.86 15.06 3.66
CA ASN A 246 -8.54 16.45 3.87
C ASN A 246 -7.69 17.03 2.74
N LEU A 247 -6.62 16.31 2.38
CA LEU A 247 -5.74 16.68 1.29
C LEU A 247 -6.44 16.66 -0.06
N GLN A 248 -7.34 15.68 -0.29
CA GLN A 248 -8.19 15.66 -1.47
C GLN A 248 -8.97 16.97 -1.60
N GLY A 249 -9.62 17.41 -0.51
CA GLY A 249 -10.34 18.69 -0.46
C GLY A 249 -9.44 19.90 -0.72
N ASP A 250 -8.26 19.95 -0.10
CA ASP A 250 -7.32 21.06 -0.26
C ASP A 250 -6.84 21.19 -1.71
N PHE A 251 -6.50 20.07 -2.36
CA PHE A 251 -6.12 20.07 -3.78
C PHE A 251 -7.30 20.40 -4.71
N MET A 252 -8.51 19.94 -4.39
CA MET A 252 -9.71 20.32 -5.15
C MET A 252 -9.99 21.82 -5.06
N GLN A 253 -9.73 22.45 -3.92
CA GLN A 253 -9.87 23.90 -3.77
C GLN A 253 -8.86 24.67 -4.63
N VAL A 254 -7.61 24.18 -4.74
CA VAL A 254 -6.62 24.75 -5.67
C VAL A 254 -7.13 24.65 -7.11
N TYR A 255 -7.57 23.47 -7.53
CA TYR A 255 -8.11 23.25 -8.88
C TYR A 255 -9.32 24.16 -9.17
N GLN A 256 -10.30 24.23 -8.26
CA GLN A 256 -11.50 25.05 -8.41
C GLN A 256 -11.20 26.55 -8.46
N SER A 257 -10.14 27.01 -7.79
CA SER A 257 -9.76 28.41 -7.80
C SER A 257 -9.27 28.88 -9.17
N ARG A 258 -8.71 27.98 -9.99
CA ARG A 258 -8.15 28.31 -11.32
C ARG A 258 -8.26 27.12 -12.30
N PRO A 259 -9.44 26.72 -12.78
CA PRO A 259 -9.60 25.48 -13.54
C PRO A 259 -8.72 25.35 -14.79
N ASN A 260 -8.31 26.46 -15.42
CA ASN A 260 -7.53 26.45 -16.67
C ASN A 260 -6.01 26.70 -16.48
N ALA A 261 -5.48 26.55 -15.27
CA ALA A 261 -4.06 26.78 -14.98
C ALA A 261 -3.23 25.48 -14.99
N THR A 262 -1.93 25.56 -15.29
CA THR A 262 -0.99 24.43 -15.24
C THR A 262 -0.92 23.77 -13.86
N VAL A 263 -1.06 24.55 -12.78
CA VAL A 263 -1.14 24.03 -11.41
C VAL A 263 -2.40 23.19 -11.17
N SER A 264 -3.46 23.38 -11.96
CA SER A 264 -4.75 22.74 -11.76
C SER A 264 -4.79 21.30 -12.27
N ALA A 265 -4.06 20.99 -13.34
CA ALA A 265 -3.82 19.61 -13.75
C ALA A 265 -3.11 18.82 -12.63
N ALA A 266 -2.08 19.43 -12.02
CA ALA A 266 -1.33 18.82 -10.94
C ALA A 266 -2.14 18.72 -9.64
N ALA A 267 -2.96 19.72 -9.33
CA ALA A 267 -3.85 19.70 -8.18
C ALA A 267 -4.95 18.63 -8.34
N LEU A 268 -5.60 18.57 -9.50
CA LEU A 268 -6.63 17.56 -9.78
C LEU A 268 -6.06 16.13 -9.73
N PHE A 269 -4.87 15.93 -10.30
CA PHE A 269 -4.16 14.65 -10.19
C PHE A 269 -3.87 14.30 -8.73
N ARG A 270 -3.34 15.24 -7.92
CA ARG A 270 -3.08 15.01 -6.49
C ARG A 270 -4.34 14.81 -5.67
N ALA A 271 -5.46 15.41 -6.04
CA ALA A 271 -6.75 15.10 -5.44
C ALA A 271 -7.16 13.65 -5.71
N GLY A 272 -7.00 13.17 -6.95
CA GLY A 272 -7.21 11.76 -7.30
C GLY A 272 -6.28 10.79 -6.57
N VAL A 273 -5.01 11.14 -6.43
CA VAL A 273 -4.04 10.35 -5.65
C VAL A 273 -4.38 10.37 -4.15
N SER A 274 -4.82 11.50 -3.60
CA SER A 274 -5.29 11.58 -2.21
C SER A 274 -6.52 10.70 -1.99
N ALA A 275 -7.47 10.73 -2.93
CA ALA A 275 -8.65 9.88 -2.91
C ALA A 275 -8.29 8.39 -3.02
N ARG A 276 -7.24 8.03 -3.78
CA ARG A 276 -6.71 6.66 -3.81
C ARG A 276 -6.12 6.26 -2.47
N SER A 277 -5.25 7.08 -1.86
CA SER A 277 -4.69 6.79 -0.54
C SER A 277 -5.75 6.70 0.56
N LEU A 278 -6.80 7.52 0.45
CA LEU A 278 -8.02 7.41 1.25
C LEU A 278 -8.71 6.05 1.03
N ALA A 279 -8.88 5.65 -0.23
CA ALA A 279 -9.48 4.37 -0.60
C ALA A 279 -8.65 3.20 -0.05
N ASP A 280 -7.31 3.26 -0.14
CA ASP A 280 -6.37 2.29 0.40
C ASP A 280 -6.48 2.15 1.93
N CYS A 281 -6.87 3.21 2.64
CA CYS A 281 -7.14 3.16 4.08
C CYS A 281 -8.52 2.54 4.40
N SER A 282 -9.51 2.81 3.55
CA SER A 282 -10.91 2.39 3.80
C SER A 282 -11.26 1.02 3.22
N HIS A 283 -10.53 0.58 2.20
CA HIS A 283 -10.80 -0.58 1.36
C HIS A 283 -12.22 -0.61 0.74
N LEU A 284 -12.91 0.52 0.67
CA LEU A 284 -14.26 0.60 0.10
C LEU A 284 -14.20 0.80 -1.42
N ALA A 285 -14.87 -0.08 -2.17
CA ALA A 285 -14.99 0.03 -3.62
C ALA A 285 -15.57 1.38 -4.07
N ALA A 286 -16.44 2.02 -3.28
CA ALA A 286 -16.98 3.35 -3.56
C ALA A 286 -15.88 4.43 -3.60
N ASP A 287 -14.90 4.35 -2.72
CA ASP A 287 -13.79 5.32 -2.67
C ASP A 287 -12.80 5.12 -3.80
N TYR A 288 -12.54 3.86 -4.18
CA TYR A 288 -11.78 3.56 -5.39
C TYR A 288 -12.48 4.09 -6.66
N ARG A 289 -13.82 4.04 -6.73
CA ARG A 289 -14.56 4.68 -7.84
C ARG A 289 -14.41 6.20 -7.83
N THR A 290 -14.44 6.84 -6.66
CA THR A 290 -14.20 8.29 -6.51
C THR A 290 -12.78 8.65 -6.95
N ALA A 291 -11.77 7.91 -6.51
CA ALA A 291 -10.38 8.10 -6.90
C ALA A 291 -10.18 7.96 -8.41
N ARG A 292 -10.73 6.89 -9.00
CA ARG A 292 -10.73 6.69 -10.45
C ARG A 292 -11.38 7.85 -11.19
N THR A 293 -12.54 8.31 -10.73
CA THR A 293 -13.27 9.43 -11.34
C THR A 293 -12.44 10.71 -11.34
N LEU A 294 -11.81 11.04 -10.22
CA LEU A 294 -10.93 12.22 -10.12
C LEU A 294 -9.70 12.12 -11.02
N LEU A 295 -9.10 10.94 -11.12
CA LEU A 295 -7.96 10.70 -12.02
C LEU A 295 -8.37 10.83 -13.49
N LEU A 296 -9.52 10.27 -13.89
CA LEU A 296 -10.00 10.34 -15.29
C LEU A 296 -10.32 11.76 -15.75
N ARG A 297 -10.63 12.69 -14.84
CA ARG A 297 -10.82 14.09 -15.19
C ARG A 297 -9.54 14.79 -15.65
N VAL A 298 -8.36 14.30 -15.26
CA VAL A 298 -7.08 14.90 -15.69
C VAL A 298 -6.88 14.83 -17.21
N PRO A 299 -6.92 13.66 -17.88
CA PRO A 299 -6.82 13.58 -19.34
C PRO A 299 -8.05 14.16 -20.07
N GLU A 300 -9.20 14.30 -19.42
CA GLU A 300 -10.40 14.90 -20.00
C GLU A 300 -10.33 16.44 -20.03
N GLU A 301 -9.85 17.05 -18.96
CA GLU A 301 -9.78 18.51 -18.81
C GLU A 301 -8.42 19.08 -19.22
N PHE A 302 -7.34 18.28 -19.11
CA PHE A 302 -5.96 18.69 -19.39
C PHE A 302 -5.22 17.66 -20.28
N PRO A 303 -5.69 17.38 -21.50
CA PRO A 303 -5.09 16.36 -22.37
C PRO A 303 -3.65 16.66 -22.81
N GLY A 304 -3.17 17.91 -22.68
CA GLY A 304 -1.77 18.27 -22.94
C GLY A 304 -0.83 18.14 -21.73
N SER A 305 -1.37 17.76 -20.56
CA SER A 305 -0.58 17.62 -19.33
C SER A 305 0.31 16.39 -19.38
N ALA A 306 1.54 16.51 -18.90
CA ALA A 306 2.45 15.38 -18.69
C ALA A 306 1.98 14.42 -17.58
N LEU A 307 0.88 14.74 -16.87
CA LEU A 307 0.28 13.87 -15.84
C LEU A 307 -0.97 13.12 -16.35
N ALA A 308 -1.37 13.33 -17.60
CA ALA A 308 -2.60 12.78 -18.13
C ALA A 308 -2.48 11.27 -18.40
N ASP A 309 -1.31 10.79 -18.84
CA ASP A 309 -0.99 9.38 -18.96
C ASP A 309 -0.72 8.71 -17.61
N ASP A 310 -0.08 9.39 -16.64
CA ASP A 310 -0.03 8.93 -15.24
C ASP A 310 -1.43 8.68 -14.67
N ALA A 311 -2.35 9.62 -14.89
CA ALA A 311 -3.71 9.55 -14.40
C ALA A 311 -4.49 8.39 -15.03
N LEU A 312 -4.38 8.19 -16.35
CA LEU A 312 -5.00 7.06 -17.05
C LEU A 312 -4.45 5.72 -16.58
N LEU A 313 -3.12 5.62 -16.36
CA LEU A 313 -2.50 4.39 -15.88
C LEU A 313 -2.98 4.05 -14.47
N GLN A 314 -3.05 5.02 -13.56
CA GLN A 314 -3.57 4.79 -12.22
C GLN A 314 -5.07 4.45 -12.21
N ALA A 315 -5.87 5.09 -13.06
CA ALA A 315 -7.29 4.76 -13.22
C ALA A 315 -7.48 3.32 -13.76
N ALA A 316 -6.61 2.86 -14.67
CA ALA A 316 -6.59 1.49 -15.15
C ALA A 316 -6.18 0.50 -14.05
N GLN A 317 -5.20 0.83 -13.21
CA GLN A 317 -4.80 0.01 -12.05
C GLN A 317 -5.94 -0.15 -11.06
N ILE A 318 -6.59 0.95 -10.67
CA ILE A 318 -7.76 0.91 -9.78
C ILE A 318 -8.86 0.02 -10.38
N SER A 319 -9.11 0.15 -11.69
CA SER A 319 -10.11 -0.68 -12.37
C SER A 319 -9.75 -2.16 -12.33
N ALA A 320 -8.49 -2.53 -12.63
CA ALA A 320 -8.05 -3.92 -12.67
C ALA A 320 -7.93 -4.56 -11.27
N GLU A 321 -7.24 -3.87 -10.36
CA GLU A 321 -6.76 -4.42 -9.10
C GLU A 321 -7.82 -4.29 -8.00
N GLU A 322 -8.47 -3.14 -7.91
CA GLU A 322 -9.34 -2.81 -6.77
C GLU A 322 -10.82 -3.04 -7.10
N LEU A 323 -11.26 -2.62 -8.28
CA LEU A 323 -12.65 -2.77 -8.73
C LEU A 323 -12.92 -4.07 -9.49
N LYS A 324 -11.85 -4.84 -9.80
CA LYS A 324 -11.90 -6.10 -10.58
C LYS A 324 -12.61 -5.96 -11.94
N ASP A 325 -12.60 -4.76 -12.50
CA ASP A 325 -13.17 -4.39 -13.79
C ASP A 325 -12.08 -4.42 -14.86
N ARG A 326 -11.77 -5.64 -15.33
CA ARG A 326 -10.74 -5.89 -16.36
C ARG A 326 -11.08 -5.22 -17.69
N THR A 327 -12.36 -5.18 -18.06
CA THR A 327 -12.81 -4.58 -19.32
C THR A 327 -12.49 -3.09 -19.33
N GLU A 328 -12.84 -2.39 -18.26
CA GLU A 328 -12.54 -0.97 -18.13
C GLU A 328 -11.04 -0.71 -18.05
N ALA A 329 -10.28 -1.53 -17.31
CA ALA A 329 -8.83 -1.40 -17.26
C ALA A 329 -8.18 -1.50 -18.64
N VAL A 330 -8.55 -2.52 -19.44
CA VAL A 330 -8.04 -2.68 -20.81
C VAL A 330 -8.43 -1.50 -21.70
N ARG A 331 -9.66 -0.98 -21.58
CA ARG A 331 -10.13 0.20 -22.31
C ARG A 331 -9.28 1.43 -21.99
N LEU A 332 -9.01 1.68 -20.71
CA LEU A 332 -8.21 2.81 -20.25
C LEU A 332 -6.74 2.71 -20.70
N LEU A 333 -6.16 1.50 -20.67
CA LEU A 333 -4.79 1.26 -21.15
C LEU A 333 -4.68 1.48 -22.67
N ALA A 334 -5.66 1.01 -23.44
CA ALA A 334 -5.71 1.25 -24.87
C ALA A 334 -5.88 2.74 -25.21
N ARG A 335 -6.70 3.46 -24.42
CA ARG A 335 -6.86 4.91 -24.53
C ARG A 335 -5.52 5.63 -24.29
N LEU A 336 -4.80 5.26 -23.23
CA LEU A 336 -3.48 5.82 -22.90
C LEU A 336 -2.49 5.63 -24.07
N GLU A 337 -2.37 4.41 -24.61
CA GLU A 337 -1.47 4.12 -25.73
C GLU A 337 -1.77 4.96 -26.98
N LYS A 338 -3.06 5.19 -27.25
CA LYS A 338 -3.53 5.93 -28.42
C LYS A 338 -3.35 7.43 -28.27
N GLU A 339 -3.78 7.99 -27.14
CA GLU A 339 -3.81 9.44 -26.89
C GLU A 339 -2.43 9.98 -26.50
N TYR A 340 -1.59 9.15 -25.85
CA TYR A 340 -0.27 9.55 -25.33
C TYR A 340 0.85 8.66 -25.90
N PRO A 341 1.06 8.64 -27.22
CA PRO A 341 2.02 7.74 -27.87
C PRO A 341 3.49 8.05 -27.53
N ARG A 342 3.77 9.22 -26.95
CA ARG A 342 5.10 9.64 -26.46
C ARG A 342 5.14 9.80 -24.94
N GLY A 343 4.07 9.45 -24.23
CA GLY A 343 3.99 9.50 -22.77
C GLY A 343 4.94 8.50 -22.13
N ASP A 344 5.50 8.85 -20.97
CA ASP A 344 6.46 8.01 -20.25
C ASP A 344 5.78 6.78 -19.62
N MET A 345 4.45 6.85 -19.41
CA MET A 345 3.66 5.73 -18.91
C MET A 345 3.23 4.72 -19.98
N ARG A 346 3.40 5.04 -21.28
CA ARG A 346 3.01 4.17 -22.41
C ARG A 346 3.62 2.75 -22.34
N PRO A 347 4.93 2.56 -22.08
CA PRO A 347 5.51 1.22 -22.00
C PRO A 347 4.88 0.38 -20.88
N GLN A 348 4.58 1.01 -19.74
CA GLN A 348 3.92 0.35 -18.62
C GLN A 348 2.46 -0.02 -18.95
N ALA A 349 1.75 0.88 -19.65
CA ALA A 349 0.39 0.61 -20.10
C ALA A 349 0.32 -0.58 -21.07
N THR A 350 1.26 -0.65 -22.02
CA THR A 350 1.38 -1.77 -22.95
C THR A 350 1.69 -3.08 -22.28
N ALA A 351 2.63 -3.10 -21.34
CA ALA A 351 2.93 -4.30 -20.57
C ALA A 351 1.71 -4.80 -19.78
N MET A 352 0.99 -3.88 -19.12
CA MET A 352 -0.21 -4.20 -18.35
C MET A 352 -1.36 -4.70 -19.24
N ARG A 353 -1.57 -4.07 -20.41
CA ARG A 353 -2.61 -4.47 -21.36
C ARG A 353 -2.33 -5.83 -21.99
N GLN A 354 -1.07 -6.13 -22.31
CA GLN A 354 -0.64 -7.44 -22.82
C GLN A 354 -0.86 -8.56 -21.81
N GLN A 355 -0.59 -8.30 -20.52
CA GLN A 355 -0.91 -9.25 -19.44
C GLN A 355 -2.42 -9.48 -19.28
N MET A 356 -3.23 -8.48 -19.66
CA MET A 356 -4.69 -8.51 -19.56
C MET A 356 -5.41 -8.89 -20.85
N ALA A 357 -4.70 -9.18 -21.95
CA ALA A 357 -5.31 -9.72 -23.15
C ALA A 357 -5.84 -11.14 -22.86
N PRO A 358 -7.04 -11.52 -23.31
CA PRO A 358 -7.41 -12.93 -23.34
C PRO A 358 -6.40 -13.67 -24.24
N ALA A 359 -6.02 -14.88 -23.86
CA ALA A 359 -5.30 -15.77 -24.76
C ALA A 359 -6.16 -15.92 -26.03
N ALA A 360 -5.74 -15.30 -27.12
CA ALA A 360 -6.45 -15.42 -28.39
C ALA A 360 -6.45 -16.92 -28.75
N ALA A 361 -7.66 -17.46 -28.95
CA ALA A 361 -7.86 -18.83 -29.39
C ALA A 361 -7.05 -19.09 -30.66
N ASP A 362 -6.33 -20.22 -30.65
CA ASP A 362 -5.63 -20.81 -31.78
C ASP A 362 -6.45 -20.71 -33.06
N SER A 363 -6.03 -19.81 -33.95
CA SER A 363 -6.45 -19.82 -35.36
C SER A 363 -5.41 -19.09 -36.20
N ARG A 364 -4.27 -19.76 -36.39
CA ARG A 364 -3.43 -19.72 -37.60
C ARG A 364 -2.20 -20.62 -37.43
N LEU A 365 -2.46 -21.93 -37.45
CA LEU A 365 -1.51 -22.93 -37.95
C LEU A 365 -1.92 -23.27 -39.37
N ALA A 366 -1.54 -22.42 -40.32
CA ALA A 366 -1.34 -22.76 -41.72
C ALA A 366 -0.53 -21.61 -42.34
N ASP A 367 0.55 -21.98 -43.02
CA ASP A 367 1.50 -21.12 -43.73
C ASP A 367 2.47 -20.28 -42.89
N ALA A 368 3.63 -20.89 -42.57
CA ALA A 368 4.90 -20.42 -43.11
C ALA A 368 6.01 -21.39 -42.70
N SER A 369 6.45 -22.17 -43.68
CA SER A 369 7.81 -22.71 -43.68
C SER A 369 8.82 -21.57 -43.85
N ALA A 370 10.01 -21.77 -43.29
CA ALA A 370 11.24 -20.99 -43.46
C ALA A 370 11.35 -19.64 -42.70
N GLY A 371 12.25 -19.60 -41.70
CA GLY A 371 12.80 -18.36 -41.15
C GLY A 371 13.37 -18.52 -39.74
N LYS A 372 14.68 -18.76 -39.63
CA LYS A 372 15.41 -18.90 -38.36
C LYS A 372 15.37 -17.61 -37.52
N GLY A 373 14.93 -17.73 -36.26
CA GLY A 373 15.12 -16.74 -35.20
C GLY A 373 14.69 -17.32 -33.85
N LYS A 374 15.65 -17.60 -32.96
CA LYS A 374 15.42 -18.35 -31.71
C LYS A 374 14.54 -17.58 -30.71
N ALA A 375 13.37 -18.14 -30.42
CA ALA A 375 12.50 -17.75 -29.31
C ALA A 375 13.09 -18.20 -27.96
N VAL A 376 13.09 -17.30 -26.98
CA VAL A 376 13.33 -17.64 -25.56
C VAL A 376 12.00 -18.11 -24.98
N ARG A 377 11.92 -19.39 -24.63
CA ARG A 377 10.78 -20.01 -23.93
C ARG A 377 10.73 -19.52 -22.48
N VAL A 378 9.59 -18.98 -22.06
CA VAL A 378 9.28 -18.74 -20.65
C VAL A 378 8.65 -20.02 -20.10
N ASN A 379 9.41 -20.82 -19.34
CA ASN A 379 8.86 -21.94 -18.59
C ASN A 379 8.57 -21.50 -17.15
N ASN A 380 7.31 -21.63 -16.72
CA ASN A 380 6.95 -21.79 -15.32
C ASN A 380 7.54 -23.10 -14.80
N VAL A 381 8.34 -23.08 -13.73
CA VAL A 381 8.59 -24.31 -12.94
C VAL A 381 8.73 -24.00 -11.44
N VAL A 382 7.84 -24.60 -10.66
CA VAL A 382 8.02 -24.93 -9.22
C VAL A 382 8.45 -26.40 -9.16
N ALA A 383 9.26 -26.73 -8.14
CA ALA A 383 9.85 -28.03 -7.83
C ALA A 383 11.04 -28.43 -8.72
N GLY A 384 12.25 -28.19 -8.17
CA GLY A 384 13.55 -28.70 -8.61
C GLY A 384 13.74 -28.86 -10.11
N GLN A 385 14.16 -27.81 -10.83
CA GLN A 385 14.59 -27.94 -12.21
C GLN A 385 15.80 -27.05 -12.58
N PRO A 386 16.58 -27.48 -13.60
CA PRO A 386 18.01 -27.22 -13.77
C PRO A 386 18.26 -25.96 -14.60
N GLY A 387 19.17 -25.08 -14.16
CA GLY A 387 19.61 -23.96 -15.01
C GLY A 387 20.32 -22.77 -14.35
N LEU A 388 20.35 -22.62 -13.03
CA LEU A 388 21.05 -21.49 -12.40
C LEU A 388 22.57 -21.65 -12.56
N SER A 389 23.18 -20.87 -13.44
CA SER A 389 24.60 -20.51 -13.34
C SER A 389 24.63 -19.03 -13.05
N VAL A 390 25.23 -18.61 -11.94
CA VAL A 390 25.44 -17.19 -11.69
C VAL A 390 26.48 -16.69 -12.70
N GLN A 391 26.05 -15.78 -13.57
CA GLN A 391 26.87 -15.09 -14.56
C GLN A 391 26.81 -13.58 -14.36
N ARG A 392 25.64 -13.06 -13.93
CA ARG A 392 25.39 -11.63 -13.82
C ARG A 392 24.99 -11.24 -12.40
N VAL A 393 25.74 -10.35 -11.77
CA VAL A 393 25.48 -9.85 -10.41
C VAL A 393 25.14 -8.37 -10.44
N PHE A 394 23.98 -8.02 -9.88
CA PHE A 394 23.61 -6.64 -9.65
C PHE A 394 24.10 -6.18 -8.28
N ILE A 395 24.96 -5.16 -8.24
CA ILE A 395 25.47 -4.54 -7.03
C ILE A 395 24.78 -3.19 -6.82
N ASP A 396 24.12 -3.08 -5.68
CA ASP A 396 23.46 -1.87 -5.25
C ASP A 396 24.27 -1.13 -4.18
N ALA A 397 24.77 0.06 -4.49
CA ALA A 397 25.38 0.95 -3.51
C ALA A 397 24.28 1.78 -2.82
N GLY A 398 23.97 1.47 -1.56
CA GLY A 398 22.91 2.13 -0.77
C GLY A 398 23.01 3.66 -0.81
N HIS A 399 21.87 4.36 -0.77
CA HIS A 399 21.76 5.83 -0.81
C HIS A 399 22.35 6.47 -2.08
N GLY A 400 22.72 7.76 -2.04
CA GLY A 400 23.36 8.50 -3.13
C GLY A 400 22.74 9.87 -3.43
N GLY A 401 23.56 10.79 -3.94
CA GLY A 401 23.15 12.16 -4.27
C GLY A 401 22.70 12.91 -3.02
N ARG A 402 21.47 13.44 -3.03
CA ARG A 402 20.90 14.17 -1.88
C ARG A 402 20.61 13.28 -0.67
N ASP A 403 20.64 11.96 -0.83
CA ASP A 403 20.50 11.01 0.27
C ASP A 403 21.90 10.60 0.78
N PRO A 404 22.36 11.11 1.95
CA PRO A 404 23.63 10.72 2.53
C PRO A 404 23.65 9.34 3.18
N GLY A 405 22.48 8.72 3.40
CA GLY A 405 22.32 7.64 4.38
C GLY A 405 22.56 8.14 5.80
N THR A 406 23.08 7.29 6.67
CA THR A 406 23.52 7.68 8.01
C THR A 406 24.86 8.44 7.98
N ILE A 407 24.99 9.41 8.89
CA ILE A 407 26.20 10.22 9.08
C ILE A 407 26.60 10.16 10.55
N HIS A 408 27.72 9.50 10.85
CA HIS A 408 28.27 9.41 12.21
C HIS A 408 29.78 9.25 12.16
N ASN A 409 30.50 9.85 13.11
CA ASN A 409 31.96 9.64 13.28
C ASN A 409 32.73 9.78 11.94
N ASP A 410 32.44 10.84 11.18
CA ASP A 410 33.01 11.16 9.84
C ASP A 410 32.72 10.15 8.72
N VAL A 411 31.96 9.10 9.00
CA VAL A 411 31.43 8.19 8.00
C VAL A 411 30.15 8.77 7.41
N ILE A 412 30.14 8.97 6.09
CA ILE A 412 28.93 9.22 5.31
C ILE A 412 28.63 7.94 4.56
N GLU A 413 27.51 7.30 4.88
CA GLU A 413 27.15 5.98 4.36
C GLU A 413 27.21 5.91 2.83
N ARG A 414 26.61 6.87 2.11
CA ARG A 414 26.59 6.85 0.63
C ARG A 414 27.99 6.78 -0.01
N ASN A 415 29.02 7.27 0.67
CA ASN A 415 30.41 7.25 0.20
C ASN A 415 31.04 5.89 0.46
N ILE A 416 30.83 5.33 1.65
CA ILE A 416 31.36 4.01 2.02
C ILE A 416 30.73 2.91 1.18
N THR A 417 29.40 2.94 1.00
CA THR A 417 28.69 1.95 0.18
C THR A 417 29.13 1.99 -1.28
N LEU A 418 29.39 3.18 -1.83
CA LEU A 418 29.90 3.33 -3.20
C LEU A 418 31.31 2.76 -3.36
N ASP A 419 32.22 3.06 -2.43
CA ASP A 419 33.60 2.57 -2.48
C ASP A 419 33.64 1.03 -2.37
N ILE A 420 32.89 0.45 -1.43
CA ILE A 420 32.81 -1.02 -1.28
C ILE A 420 32.17 -1.66 -2.53
N ALA A 421 31.09 -1.09 -3.06
CA ALA A 421 30.41 -1.61 -4.25
C ALA A 421 31.35 -1.66 -5.47
N LEU A 422 32.13 -0.60 -5.71
CA LEU A 422 33.07 -0.55 -6.82
C LEU A 422 34.25 -1.52 -6.65
N ARG A 423 34.72 -1.77 -5.42
CA ARG A 423 35.74 -2.79 -5.13
C ARG A 423 35.19 -4.20 -5.36
N LEU A 424 34.00 -4.47 -4.82
CA LEU A 424 33.33 -5.75 -4.97
C LEU A 424 33.11 -6.07 -6.45
N GLY A 425 32.61 -5.11 -7.21
CA GLY A 425 32.33 -5.32 -8.61
C GLY A 425 33.58 -5.65 -9.43
N ARG A 426 34.71 -4.97 -9.19
CA ARG A 426 36.00 -5.33 -9.81
C ARG A 426 36.41 -6.77 -9.49
N LEU A 427 36.32 -7.17 -8.22
CA LEU A 427 36.67 -8.53 -7.79
C LEU A 427 35.78 -9.60 -8.46
N LEU A 428 34.50 -9.32 -8.66
CA LEU A 428 33.59 -10.24 -9.35
C LEU A 428 33.85 -10.27 -10.86
N GLU A 429 34.12 -9.12 -11.47
CA GLU A 429 34.54 -8.99 -12.89
C GLU A 429 35.82 -9.79 -13.15
N ASP A 430 36.82 -9.68 -12.26
CA ASP A 430 38.08 -10.44 -12.33
C ASP A 430 37.88 -11.96 -12.21
N ASN A 431 36.75 -12.39 -11.61
CA ASN A 431 36.35 -13.80 -11.51
C ASN A 431 35.36 -14.23 -12.62
N GLY A 432 35.24 -13.43 -13.69
CA GLY A 432 34.47 -13.76 -14.88
C GLY A 432 32.96 -13.58 -14.75
N LEU A 433 32.49 -12.81 -13.77
CA LEU A 433 31.09 -12.42 -13.65
C LEU A 433 30.83 -11.05 -14.28
N GLU A 434 29.68 -10.88 -14.90
CA GLU A 434 29.20 -9.59 -15.37
C GLU A 434 28.59 -8.80 -14.20
N VAL A 435 29.01 -7.55 -14.02
CA VAL A 435 28.54 -6.70 -12.92
C VAL A 435 27.73 -5.50 -13.43
N ILE A 436 26.55 -5.32 -12.85
CA ILE A 436 25.70 -4.15 -13.09
C ILE A 436 25.56 -3.39 -11.78
N TYR A 437 25.75 -2.08 -11.84
CA TYR A 437 25.65 -1.21 -10.67
C TYR A 437 24.34 -0.43 -10.67
N SER A 438 23.74 -0.25 -9.50
CA SER A 438 22.66 0.73 -9.36
C SER A 438 23.15 2.16 -9.64
N ARG A 439 24.35 2.48 -9.15
CA ARG A 439 25.12 3.71 -9.40
C ARG A 439 26.63 3.45 -9.36
N ARG A 440 27.40 4.18 -10.17
CA ARG A 440 28.89 4.18 -10.18
C ARG A 440 29.49 5.52 -9.74
N LYS A 441 28.64 6.49 -9.40
CA LYS A 441 28.98 7.85 -8.97
C LYS A 441 28.02 8.26 -7.84
N ASP A 442 28.27 9.39 -7.21
CA ASP A 442 27.40 9.93 -6.17
C ASP A 442 26.13 10.57 -6.78
N VAL A 443 25.16 9.74 -7.13
CA VAL A 443 23.87 10.14 -7.71
C VAL A 443 22.72 9.44 -6.98
N ALA A 444 21.57 10.10 -6.92
CA ALA A 444 20.37 9.50 -6.34
C ALA A 444 19.81 8.40 -7.24
N VAL A 445 19.38 7.29 -6.63
CA VAL A 445 18.67 6.18 -7.30
C VAL A 445 17.50 5.78 -6.40
N SER A 446 16.27 5.84 -6.91
CA SER A 446 15.10 5.46 -6.13
C SER A 446 15.13 3.96 -5.80
N LEU A 447 14.51 3.56 -4.69
CA LEU A 447 14.46 2.16 -4.27
C LEU A 447 13.79 1.25 -5.32
N ARG A 448 12.78 1.77 -6.04
CA ARG A 448 12.10 1.04 -7.14
C ARG A 448 13.00 0.89 -8.37
N ASP A 449 13.79 1.91 -8.71
CA ASP A 449 14.70 1.84 -9.86
C ASP A 449 15.83 0.83 -9.64
N ARG A 450 16.25 0.60 -8.39
CA ARG A 450 17.29 -0.39 -8.06
C ARG A 450 16.87 -1.80 -8.50
N THR A 451 15.70 -2.27 -8.07
CA THR A 451 15.19 -3.59 -8.49
C THR A 451 14.73 -3.59 -9.95
N GLY A 452 14.19 -2.47 -10.44
CA GLY A 452 13.84 -2.30 -11.85
C GLY A 452 15.03 -2.53 -12.79
N LYS A 453 16.16 -1.88 -12.54
CA LYS A 453 17.41 -2.05 -13.30
C LYS A 453 17.93 -3.48 -13.22
N ALA A 454 17.94 -4.09 -12.03
CA ALA A 454 18.38 -5.48 -11.85
C ALA A 454 17.52 -6.47 -12.66
N ASN A 455 16.20 -6.28 -12.65
CA ASN A 455 15.27 -7.08 -13.42
C ASN A 455 15.44 -6.89 -14.94
N GLN A 456 15.62 -5.65 -15.40
CA GLN A 456 15.85 -5.34 -16.81
C GLN A 456 17.15 -5.92 -17.34
N ALA A 457 18.21 -5.91 -16.52
CA ALA A 457 19.48 -6.52 -16.86
C ALA A 457 19.43 -8.06 -16.83
N GLY A 458 18.35 -8.67 -16.33
CA GLY A 458 18.27 -10.11 -16.13
C GLY A 458 19.41 -10.60 -15.22
N ALA A 459 19.64 -9.91 -14.10
CA ALA A 459 20.67 -10.31 -13.14
C ALA A 459 20.28 -11.61 -12.43
N ASP A 460 21.29 -12.45 -12.16
CA ASP A 460 21.14 -13.72 -11.46
C ASP A 460 21.15 -13.54 -9.93
N LEU A 461 21.80 -12.48 -9.44
CA LEU A 461 21.83 -12.11 -8.02
C LEU A 461 21.70 -10.60 -7.85
N PHE A 462 21.15 -10.19 -6.71
CA PHE A 462 21.09 -8.80 -6.27
C PHE A 462 21.72 -8.66 -4.89
N VAL A 463 22.70 -7.77 -4.76
CA VAL A 463 23.42 -7.52 -3.50
C VAL A 463 23.42 -6.02 -3.21
N SER A 464 22.70 -5.61 -2.17
CA SER A 464 22.70 -4.22 -1.68
C SER A 464 23.63 -4.05 -0.49
N ILE A 465 24.42 -2.98 -0.50
CA ILE A 465 25.46 -2.69 0.50
C ILE A 465 25.07 -1.43 1.25
N HIS A 466 25.01 -1.55 2.58
CA HIS A 466 24.59 -0.51 3.52
C HIS A 466 25.53 -0.44 4.74
N VAL A 467 25.44 0.66 5.49
CA VAL A 467 26.16 0.86 6.75
C VAL A 467 25.15 1.22 7.83
N ASN A 468 25.14 0.45 8.91
CA ASN A 468 24.12 0.57 9.93
C ASN A 468 24.42 1.72 10.89
N ALA A 469 23.40 2.13 11.65
CA ALA A 469 23.52 3.05 12.77
C ALA A 469 22.54 2.72 13.89
N HIS A 470 22.96 3.00 15.11
CA HIS A 470 22.16 2.78 16.31
C HIS A 470 22.39 3.90 17.33
N GLU A 471 21.34 4.25 18.08
CA GLU A 471 21.39 5.27 19.15
C GLU A 471 22.40 4.89 20.24
N ASP A 472 22.35 3.63 20.68
CA ASP A 472 23.41 3.04 21.51
C ASP A 472 24.69 2.81 20.68
N ARG A 473 25.71 3.63 20.94
CA ARG A 473 27.03 3.60 20.29
C ARG A 473 27.86 2.36 20.63
N GLY A 474 27.44 1.56 21.62
CA GLY A 474 28.05 0.27 21.96
C GLY A 474 27.70 -0.85 20.97
N ILE A 475 26.59 -0.72 20.23
CA ILE A 475 26.16 -1.71 19.24
C ILE A 475 27.11 -1.71 18.05
N ASN A 476 27.52 -2.91 17.62
CA ASN A 476 28.44 -3.14 16.52
C ASN A 476 28.17 -4.48 15.82
N GLY A 477 28.82 -4.69 14.68
CA GLY A 477 28.93 -5.97 13.99
C GLY A 477 28.37 -5.99 12.57
N PHE A 478 28.51 -7.16 11.94
CA PHE A 478 28.15 -7.43 10.55
C PHE A 478 26.89 -8.29 10.47
N GLU A 479 25.95 -7.94 9.59
CA GLU A 479 24.70 -8.68 9.40
C GLU A 479 24.22 -8.65 7.95
N THR A 480 23.55 -9.74 7.55
CA THR A 480 23.02 -9.88 6.19
C THR A 480 21.53 -10.19 6.23
N TYR A 481 20.76 -9.48 5.43
CA TYR A 481 19.31 -9.55 5.38
C TYR A 481 18.81 -10.13 4.06
N TYR A 482 17.70 -10.87 4.13
CA TYR A 482 16.93 -11.32 2.97
C TYR A 482 15.44 -10.98 3.15
N LEU A 483 14.71 -10.85 2.04
CA LEU A 483 13.33 -10.40 2.04
C LEU A 483 12.37 -11.46 2.61
N ASP A 484 11.88 -11.25 3.81
CA ASP A 484 10.85 -12.09 4.43
C ASP A 484 10.19 -11.35 5.62
N ILE A 485 9.08 -11.86 6.13
CA ILE A 485 8.43 -11.32 7.32
C ILE A 485 9.26 -11.70 8.54
N SER A 486 9.68 -10.69 9.30
CA SER A 486 10.37 -10.91 10.57
C SER A 486 9.66 -10.21 11.71
N ARG A 487 9.59 -10.91 12.85
CA ARG A 487 9.12 -10.37 14.12
C ARG A 487 10.27 -9.87 15.00
N ASP A 488 11.51 -10.01 14.56
CA ASP A 488 12.67 -9.53 15.29
C ASP A 488 12.68 -7.99 15.30
N PRO A 489 12.54 -7.35 16.47
CA PRO A 489 12.49 -5.89 16.58
C PRO A 489 13.72 -5.19 15.99
N ARG A 490 14.90 -5.84 16.04
CA ARG A 490 16.13 -5.29 15.45
C ARG A 490 16.03 -5.25 13.93
N ALA A 491 15.67 -6.37 13.30
CA ALA A 491 15.51 -6.48 11.86
C ALA A 491 14.40 -5.54 11.33
N VAL A 492 13.29 -5.43 12.06
CA VAL A 492 12.19 -4.51 11.72
C VAL A 492 12.62 -3.05 11.82
N ARG A 493 13.45 -2.69 12.80
CA ARG A 493 13.98 -1.32 12.94
C ARG A 493 14.89 -0.96 11.78
N VAL A 494 15.85 -1.81 11.44
CA VAL A 494 16.77 -1.56 10.32
C VAL A 494 15.98 -1.45 9.02
N ALA A 495 15.06 -2.38 8.75
CA ALA A 495 14.16 -2.29 7.60
C ALA A 495 13.33 -1.01 7.61
N SER A 496 12.85 -0.56 8.78
CA SER A 496 12.09 0.70 8.88
C SER A 496 12.93 1.94 8.58
N GLN A 497 14.22 1.94 8.91
CA GLN A 497 15.16 3.04 8.64
C GLN A 497 15.47 3.10 7.15
N GLU A 498 15.83 1.96 6.55
CA GLU A 498 16.13 1.85 5.12
C GLU A 498 14.90 2.13 4.24
N ASN A 499 13.72 1.75 4.72
CA ASN A 499 12.47 1.99 4.01
C ASN A 499 11.91 3.40 4.21
N ALA A 500 12.43 4.20 5.14
CA ALA A 500 11.84 5.49 5.54
C ALA A 500 11.74 6.52 4.39
N ARG A 501 12.42 6.27 3.27
CA ARG A 501 12.44 7.12 2.07
C ARG A 501 11.59 6.56 0.91
N ASN A 502 10.77 5.54 1.17
CA ASN A 502 9.87 4.94 0.19
C ASN A 502 8.41 5.34 0.42
N ASP A 503 7.62 5.37 -0.65
CA ASP A 503 6.18 5.61 -0.60
C ASP A 503 5.37 4.39 -0.09
N ARG A 504 5.97 3.19 0.02
CA ARG A 504 5.31 1.97 0.54
C ARG A 504 5.51 1.79 2.05
N ASN A 505 4.44 1.46 2.79
CA ASN A 505 4.51 1.24 4.24
C ASN A 505 5.00 -0.19 4.56
N LEU A 506 5.78 -0.37 5.63
CA LEU A 506 6.29 -1.67 6.10
C LEU A 506 5.15 -2.67 6.39
N GLY A 507 3.97 -2.18 6.80
CA GLY A 507 2.77 -2.99 6.95
C GLY A 507 2.17 -3.50 5.63
N GLU A 508 2.25 -2.71 4.54
CA GLU A 508 1.88 -3.16 3.20
C GLU A 508 2.90 -4.16 2.66
N VAL A 509 4.19 -3.93 2.91
CA VAL A 509 5.25 -4.89 2.55
C VAL A 509 5.04 -6.22 3.28
N GLN A 510 4.70 -6.19 4.57
CA GLN A 510 4.36 -7.39 5.33
C GLN A 510 3.10 -8.09 4.79
N LYS A 511 2.07 -7.34 4.36
CA LYS A 511 0.88 -7.91 3.69
C LYS A 511 1.25 -8.54 2.34
N ILE A 512 2.02 -7.86 1.50
CA ILE A 512 2.55 -8.37 0.21
C ILE A 512 3.36 -9.67 0.43
N LEU A 513 4.13 -9.74 1.51
CA LEU A 513 4.90 -10.95 1.86
C LEU A 513 4.03 -12.05 2.50
N SER A 514 2.85 -11.72 3.04
CA SER A 514 1.93 -12.66 3.68
C SER A 514 1.03 -13.40 2.67
N ASP A 515 0.86 -12.86 1.46
CA ASP A 515 -0.06 -13.37 0.42
C ASP A 515 0.51 -14.55 -0.42
N GLY A 516 1.55 -15.24 0.06
CA GLY A 516 1.87 -16.60 -0.40
C GLY A 516 2.70 -16.77 -1.68
N MET A 517 3.34 -15.72 -2.20
CA MET A 517 4.37 -15.86 -3.23
C MET A 517 5.75 -15.60 -2.62
N LEU A 518 6.65 -16.60 -2.52
CA LEU A 518 8.13 -16.48 -2.64
C LEU A 518 9.02 -17.63 -2.09
N THR A 519 8.52 -18.83 -1.76
CA THR A 519 9.30 -19.86 -1.03
C THR A 519 10.67 -20.23 -1.63
N ALA A 520 10.79 -20.44 -2.95
CA ALA A 520 12.07 -20.83 -3.57
C ALA A 520 13.11 -19.69 -3.66
N ARG A 521 12.68 -18.46 -3.97
CA ARG A 521 13.58 -17.30 -4.04
C ARG A 521 14.02 -16.85 -2.66
N GLN A 522 13.15 -16.93 -1.67
CA GLN A 522 13.50 -16.70 -0.26
C GLN A 522 14.51 -17.72 0.23
N TYR A 523 14.32 -19.00 -0.09
CA TYR A 523 15.26 -20.05 0.25
C TYR A 523 16.66 -19.79 -0.33
N GLU A 524 16.75 -19.45 -1.62
CA GLU A 524 18.03 -19.12 -2.26
C GLU A 524 18.63 -17.80 -1.74
N SER A 525 17.81 -16.78 -1.45
CA SER A 525 18.27 -15.52 -0.84
C SER A 525 18.84 -15.74 0.56
N ARG A 526 18.24 -16.63 1.35
CA ARG A 526 18.77 -17.05 2.66
C ARG A 526 20.11 -17.78 2.51
N ARG A 527 20.26 -18.67 1.52
CA ARG A 527 21.52 -19.38 1.27
C ARG A 527 22.63 -18.44 0.81
N LEU A 528 22.31 -17.47 -0.04
CA LEU A 528 23.22 -16.41 -0.45
C LEU A 528 23.65 -15.56 0.75
N ALA A 529 22.70 -15.14 1.59
CA ALA A 529 22.97 -14.38 2.81
C ALA A 529 23.92 -15.12 3.75
N THR A 530 23.71 -16.42 3.96
CA THR A 530 24.57 -17.25 4.82
C THR A 530 26.00 -17.34 4.31
N ASP A 531 26.20 -17.49 2.99
CA ASP A 531 27.55 -17.56 2.42
C ASP A 531 28.26 -16.22 2.53
N ILE A 532 27.58 -15.12 2.21
CA ILE A 532 28.12 -13.76 2.35
C ILE A 532 28.50 -13.48 3.80
N GLN A 533 27.62 -13.77 4.76
CA GLN A 533 27.88 -13.59 6.19
C GLN A 533 29.12 -14.37 6.62
N LYS A 534 29.16 -15.67 6.33
CA LYS A 534 30.23 -16.57 6.77
C LYS A 534 31.57 -16.20 6.16
N GLN A 535 31.64 -15.97 4.84
CA GLN A 535 32.90 -15.68 4.16
C GLN A 535 33.43 -14.30 4.51
N SER A 536 32.55 -13.30 4.67
CA SER A 536 32.96 -11.95 5.09
C SER A 536 33.62 -11.95 6.46
N LEU A 537 32.99 -12.59 7.46
CA LEU A 537 33.55 -12.71 8.80
C LEU A 537 34.84 -13.53 8.81
N ALA A 538 34.92 -14.62 8.04
CA ALA A 538 36.13 -15.41 7.92
C ALA A 538 37.29 -14.62 7.29
N ARG A 539 37.01 -13.82 6.24
CA ARG A 539 38.01 -12.94 5.60
C ARG A 539 38.51 -11.87 6.56
N LEU A 540 37.60 -11.18 7.25
CA LEU A 540 37.92 -10.17 8.25
C LEU A 540 38.79 -10.74 9.39
N LYS A 541 38.40 -11.91 9.92
CA LYS A 541 39.15 -12.59 10.97
C LYS A 541 40.55 -12.99 10.51
N ARG A 542 40.70 -13.55 9.30
CA ARG A 542 42.01 -13.90 8.71
C ARG A 542 42.94 -12.70 8.55
N ARG A 543 42.37 -11.49 8.42
CA ARG A 543 43.11 -10.23 8.28
C ARG A 543 43.28 -9.47 9.60
N GLY A 544 42.94 -10.09 10.73
CA GLY A 544 43.18 -9.53 12.07
C GLY A 544 42.06 -8.61 12.59
N TYR A 545 40.90 -8.55 11.93
CA TYR A 545 39.76 -7.77 12.41
C TYR A 545 38.81 -8.65 13.22
N THR A 546 38.47 -8.20 14.43
CA THR A 546 37.40 -8.80 15.23
C THR A 546 36.11 -8.03 15.00
N VAL A 547 35.18 -8.64 14.28
CA VAL A 547 33.85 -8.08 14.02
C VAL A 547 32.81 -9.01 14.61
N ARG A 548 31.82 -8.44 15.29
CA ARG A 548 30.72 -9.21 15.88
C ARG A 548 29.85 -9.81 14.79
N ASP A 549 29.58 -11.10 14.88
CA ASP A 549 28.63 -11.79 14.02
C ASP A 549 27.20 -11.57 14.53
N ASN A 550 26.42 -10.78 13.80
CA ASN A 550 24.99 -10.55 14.12
C ASN A 550 24.06 -11.46 13.30
N GLY A 551 24.63 -12.34 12.49
CA GLY A 551 23.95 -13.40 11.73
C GLY A 551 23.17 -12.92 10.50
N THR A 552 22.45 -13.87 9.91
CA THR A 552 21.52 -13.62 8.80
C THR A 552 20.09 -13.47 9.31
N ARG A 553 19.34 -12.49 8.81
CA ARG A 553 17.97 -12.21 9.28
C ARG A 553 16.98 -11.98 8.14
N ALA A 554 15.74 -12.42 8.35
CA ALA A 554 14.60 -12.01 7.54
C ALA A 554 14.25 -10.54 7.86
N ALA A 555 13.87 -9.75 6.86
CA ALA A 555 13.21 -8.46 7.08
C ALA A 555 12.50 -7.90 5.83
N PRO A 556 11.46 -7.06 6.00
CA PRO A 556 10.64 -6.52 4.91
C PRO A 556 11.31 -5.30 4.24
N PHE A 557 12.52 -5.44 3.70
CA PHE A 557 13.22 -4.36 2.99
C PHE A 557 12.61 -4.08 1.62
N ILE A 558 12.19 -2.83 1.36
CA ILE A 558 11.56 -2.46 0.08
C ILE A 558 12.57 -2.48 -1.06
N VAL A 559 13.85 -2.23 -0.80
CA VAL A 559 14.91 -2.36 -1.82
C VAL A 559 15.04 -3.78 -2.37
N LEU A 560 14.58 -4.78 -1.62
CA LEU A 560 14.56 -6.18 -2.08
C LEU A 560 13.21 -6.53 -2.73
N LEU A 561 12.18 -5.71 -2.52
CA LEU A 561 10.83 -5.95 -3.00
C LEU A 561 10.73 -5.74 -4.52
N GLY A 562 10.22 -6.76 -5.21
CA GLY A 562 10.08 -6.76 -6.67
C GLY A 562 11.31 -7.29 -7.43
N ALA A 563 12.40 -7.63 -6.75
CA ALA A 563 13.51 -8.37 -7.36
C ALA A 563 13.05 -9.76 -7.84
N ARG A 564 13.42 -10.13 -9.07
CA ARG A 564 13.03 -11.42 -9.69
C ARG A 564 14.07 -12.53 -9.47
N MET A 565 15.20 -12.21 -8.84
CA MET A 565 16.33 -13.08 -8.53
C MET A 565 16.57 -13.16 -7.01
N PRO A 566 17.41 -14.09 -6.50
CA PRO A 566 17.87 -14.06 -5.12
C PRO A 566 18.50 -12.70 -4.77
N CYS A 567 18.09 -12.13 -3.64
CA CYS A 567 18.43 -10.76 -3.26
C CYS A 567 18.75 -10.63 -1.78
N VAL A 568 19.80 -9.87 -1.46
CA VAL A 568 20.22 -9.61 -0.07
C VAL A 568 20.57 -8.15 0.14
N LEU A 569 20.45 -7.69 1.38
CA LEU A 569 21.01 -6.42 1.87
C LEU A 569 22.06 -6.73 2.94
N VAL A 570 23.24 -6.13 2.83
CA VAL A 570 24.36 -6.36 3.73
C VAL A 570 24.67 -5.09 4.52
N GLU A 571 24.57 -5.18 5.84
CA GLU A 571 25.02 -4.14 6.75
C GLU A 571 26.46 -4.44 7.18
N VAL A 572 27.41 -3.68 6.63
CA VAL A 572 28.84 -4.03 6.76
C VAL A 572 29.47 -3.62 8.09
N GLY A 573 28.74 -2.91 8.94
CA GLY A 573 29.18 -2.41 10.25
C GLY A 573 28.33 -1.22 10.72
N TYR A 574 28.52 -0.77 11.96
CA TYR A 574 27.79 0.36 12.55
C TYR A 574 28.65 1.62 12.56
N CYS A 575 28.31 2.63 11.74
CA CYS A 575 29.07 3.88 11.75
C CYS A 575 28.84 4.71 13.02
N SER A 576 27.80 4.45 13.82
CA SER A 576 27.61 5.11 15.11
C SER A 576 28.58 4.60 16.19
N ASN A 577 29.12 3.38 16.01
CA ASN A 577 30.17 2.81 16.86
C ASN A 577 31.56 3.38 16.47
N PRO A 578 32.28 4.04 17.38
CA PRO A 578 33.56 4.68 17.03
C PRO A 578 34.66 3.72 16.55
N HIS A 579 34.67 2.47 17.02
CA HIS A 579 35.66 1.48 16.58
C HIS A 579 35.36 1.01 15.15
N GLU A 580 34.10 0.68 14.85
CA GLU A 580 33.71 0.30 13.50
C GLU A 580 33.82 1.46 12.51
N ALA A 581 33.49 2.70 12.92
CA ALA A 581 33.68 3.87 12.08
C ALA A 581 35.15 4.06 11.64
N ARG A 582 36.11 3.89 12.55
CA ARG A 582 37.55 3.92 12.21
C ARG A 582 37.92 2.85 11.19
N ASN A 583 37.39 1.64 11.35
CA ASN A 583 37.62 0.57 10.39
C ASN A 583 36.98 0.92 9.03
N LEU A 584 35.73 1.39 9.00
CA LEU A 584 35.03 1.79 7.78
C LEU A 584 35.74 2.92 7.03
N LEU A 585 36.43 3.82 7.73
CA LEU A 585 37.26 4.88 7.13
C LEU A 585 38.59 4.35 6.54
N ASP A 586 39.12 3.21 6.99
CA ASP A 586 40.32 2.58 6.41
C ASP A 586 40.00 1.92 5.06
N ALA A 587 40.65 2.40 3.99
CA ALA A 587 40.49 1.86 2.65
C ALA A 587 40.92 0.38 2.53
N ARG A 588 41.87 -0.08 3.34
CA ARG A 588 42.29 -1.49 3.39
C ARG A 588 41.20 -2.36 3.99
N TYR A 589 40.55 -1.90 5.05
CA TYR A 589 39.42 -2.60 5.65
C TYR A 589 38.25 -2.73 4.66
N ARG A 590 37.92 -1.65 3.93
CA ARG A 590 36.89 -1.70 2.88
C ARG A 590 37.24 -2.66 1.74
N MET A 591 38.52 -2.78 1.38
CA MET A 591 38.95 -3.82 0.43
C MET A 591 38.75 -5.22 1.00
N ILE A 592 39.13 -5.47 2.25
CA ILE A 592 38.96 -6.78 2.91
C ILE A 592 37.48 -7.17 3.02
N LEU A 593 36.61 -6.20 3.31
CA LEU A 593 35.16 -6.39 3.24
C LEU A 593 34.72 -6.82 1.84
N ALA A 594 35.13 -6.09 0.79
CA ALA A 594 34.79 -6.42 -0.58
C ALA A 594 35.28 -7.82 -1.01
N GLU A 595 36.48 -8.22 -0.59
CA GLU A 595 36.99 -9.58 -0.80
C GLU A 595 36.12 -10.64 -0.11
N GLY A 596 35.69 -10.38 1.12
CA GLY A 596 34.81 -11.28 1.86
C GLY A 596 33.42 -11.42 1.24
N LEU A 597 32.86 -10.31 0.76
CA LEU A 597 31.60 -10.30 -0.01
C LEU A 597 31.76 -11.10 -1.32
N ALA A 598 32.86 -10.90 -2.05
CA ALA A 598 33.15 -11.63 -3.28
C ALA A 598 33.30 -13.14 -3.04
N GLU A 599 34.08 -13.54 -2.03
CA GLU A 599 34.22 -14.95 -1.62
C GLU A 599 32.86 -15.58 -1.29
N GLY A 600 31.97 -14.84 -0.62
CA GLY A 600 30.60 -15.28 -0.32
C GLY A 600 29.74 -15.51 -1.57
N ILE A 601 29.76 -14.56 -2.50
CA ILE A 601 29.01 -14.65 -3.77
C ILE A 601 29.53 -15.80 -4.64
N LEU A 602 30.85 -15.96 -4.74
CA LEU A 602 31.48 -17.04 -5.51
C LEU A 602 31.20 -18.41 -4.87
N SER A 603 31.30 -18.53 -3.55
CA SER A 603 30.91 -19.74 -2.80
C SER A 603 29.46 -20.15 -3.08
N TYR A 604 28.55 -19.17 -3.12
CA TYR A 604 27.15 -19.44 -3.48
C TYR A 604 27.03 -19.92 -4.94
N SER A 605 27.67 -19.22 -5.88
CA SER A 605 27.70 -19.56 -7.30
C SER A 605 28.21 -20.99 -7.54
N ASP A 606 29.31 -21.37 -6.91
CA ASP A 606 29.92 -22.70 -7.07
C ASP A 606 29.01 -23.81 -6.57
N ARG A 607 28.35 -23.60 -5.43
CA ARG A 607 27.40 -24.56 -4.88
C ARG A 607 26.19 -24.74 -5.78
N VAL A 608 25.68 -23.66 -6.36
CA VAL A 608 24.58 -23.72 -7.32
C VAL A 608 25.01 -24.50 -8.57
N ARG A 609 26.26 -24.33 -9.04
CA ARG A 609 26.87 -25.12 -10.13
C ARG A 609 27.03 -26.61 -9.77
N GLN A 610 27.45 -26.94 -8.56
CA GLN A 610 27.67 -28.33 -8.11
C GLN A 610 26.35 -29.10 -7.96
N ASN A 611 25.32 -28.48 -7.38
CA ASN A 611 23.99 -29.09 -7.25
C ASN A 611 23.39 -29.46 -8.61
N ARG A 612 23.69 -28.68 -9.66
CA ARG A 612 23.32 -29.01 -11.04
C ARG A 612 24.05 -30.24 -11.58
N THR A 613 25.36 -30.32 -11.33
CA THR A 613 26.18 -31.45 -11.81
C THR A 613 25.70 -32.78 -11.20
N ALA A 614 25.35 -32.76 -9.90
CA ALA A 614 24.81 -33.91 -9.19
C ALA A 614 23.38 -34.31 -9.65
N GLN A 615 22.53 -33.34 -9.99
CA GLN A 615 21.19 -33.65 -10.56
C GLN A 615 21.29 -34.24 -11.97
N ASN A 616 22.22 -33.76 -12.79
CA ASN A 616 22.46 -34.27 -14.14
C ASN A 616 23.02 -35.71 -14.15
N SER A 617 23.77 -36.13 -13.11
CA SER A 617 24.31 -37.49 -13.01
C SER A 617 23.32 -38.51 -12.42
N LEU A 618 22.20 -38.07 -11.83
CA LEU A 618 21.15 -38.94 -11.26
C LEU A 618 19.97 -39.20 -12.21
N THR A 619 19.95 -38.58 -13.39
CA THR A 619 18.89 -38.78 -14.38
C THR A 619 19.40 -39.77 -15.44
N PRO A 620 18.84 -40.99 -15.58
CA PRO A 620 19.27 -41.92 -16.63
C PRO A 620 18.94 -41.34 -18.02
N PRO A 621 19.76 -41.61 -19.06
CA PRO A 621 19.48 -41.13 -20.39
C PRO A 621 18.13 -41.66 -20.86
N ALA A 622 17.27 -40.75 -21.35
CA ALA A 622 15.94 -41.08 -21.82
C ALA A 622 16.04 -42.12 -22.95
N SER A 623 15.37 -43.26 -22.75
CA SER A 623 15.26 -44.31 -23.76
C SER A 623 14.42 -43.81 -24.94
N GLY A 624 15.06 -43.73 -26.10
CA GLY A 624 14.41 -43.91 -27.39
C GLY A 624 14.20 -42.66 -28.23
N ALA A 625 15.10 -42.46 -29.19
CA ALA A 625 14.73 -42.38 -30.61
C ALA A 625 15.94 -42.82 -31.47
N MET A 626 15.79 -44.03 -32.01
CA MET A 626 16.65 -44.82 -32.92
C MET A 626 17.90 -45.48 -32.34
#